data_AF-A0A7G8WD46-F1
#
_entry.id   AF-A0A7G8WD46-F1
#
_cell.length_a   1.000
_cell.length_b   1.000
_cell.length_c   1.000
_cell.angle_alpha   90.00
_cell.angle_beta   90.00
_cell.angle_gamma   90.00
#
_symmetry.space_group_name_H-M   'P 1'
#
loop_
_entity.id
_entity.type
_entity.pdbx_description
1 polymer ?
#
loop_
_entity_poly.entity_id
_entity_poly.type
_entity_poly.pdbx_seq_one_letter_code
_entity_poly.pdbx_strand_id
1 'polypeptide(L)'
;MKYLFAIIFSFSFLTSYSQMEPSESGIEFEKSIKENDTISLIKHHRKFDSDFSSDWKLNETETRVEIDHFKYGYNIEWIKRKSDTIIYRTYTFDIDGNFYYGHEKRELNDKLVSRGGIEIENGKLKYIRQVYPKEIEPKFKVDYYEFELFDKGKLVAIYRADHLNHYYMLTEEKNKDKIKLVYGIDFLNVKK
;
A
#
# COMPACT_ATOMS: atom_id res chain seq x y z
N MET A 1 27.15 42.79 -44.55
CA MET A 1 25.67 42.68 -44.45
C MET A 1 25.19 41.48 -45.25
N LYS A 2 24.85 40.38 -44.57
CA LYS A 2 23.60 39.62 -44.70
C LYS A 2 23.68 38.44 -43.73
N TYR A 3 22.59 38.27 -43.00
CA TYR A 3 22.51 37.66 -41.69
C TYR A 3 22.49 36.13 -41.76
N LEU A 4 23.23 35.52 -40.82
CA LEU A 4 22.95 34.19 -40.31
C LEU A 4 21.55 34.21 -39.66
N PHE A 5 20.64 33.36 -40.13
CA PHE A 5 19.46 32.96 -39.36
C PHE A 5 19.41 31.43 -39.35
N ALA A 6 20.12 30.84 -38.39
CA ALA A 6 19.83 29.49 -37.96
C ALA A 6 18.62 29.58 -37.03
N ILE A 7 17.49 29.06 -37.50
CA ILE A 7 16.27 28.92 -36.72
C ILE A 7 16.58 27.91 -35.60
N ILE A 8 16.70 28.40 -34.37
CA ILE A 8 16.72 27.55 -33.18
C ILE A 8 15.29 27.02 -33.02
N PHE A 9 15.08 25.76 -33.43
CA PHE A 9 13.93 25.00 -32.98
C PHE A 9 14.11 24.73 -31.48
N SER A 10 13.68 25.66 -30.65
CA SER A 10 13.32 25.36 -29.28
C SER A 10 12.09 24.45 -29.35
N PHE A 11 12.32 23.14 -29.38
CA PHE A 11 11.34 22.19 -28.85
C PHE A 11 11.24 22.46 -27.35
N SER A 12 10.51 23.52 -26.99
CA SER A 12 9.75 23.51 -25.76
C SER A 12 8.80 22.32 -25.92
N PHE A 13 9.18 21.17 -25.35
CA PHE A 13 8.21 20.23 -24.85
C PHE A 13 7.38 20.99 -23.81
N LEU A 14 6.43 21.79 -24.29
CA LEU A 14 5.15 21.95 -23.66
C LEU A 14 4.51 20.56 -23.75
N THR A 15 4.98 19.63 -22.90
CA THR A 15 4.08 18.61 -22.43
C THR A 15 2.98 19.41 -21.77
N SER A 16 1.88 19.58 -22.50
CA SER A 16 0.59 19.87 -21.93
C SER A 16 0.27 18.64 -21.08
N TYR A 17 0.93 18.52 -19.93
CA TYR A 17 0.42 17.73 -18.84
C TYR A 17 -0.89 18.42 -18.53
N SER A 18 -1.96 17.88 -19.09
CA SER A 18 -3.26 17.97 -18.45
C SER A 18 -3.02 17.33 -17.08
N GLN A 19 -2.57 18.15 -16.12
CA GLN A 19 -2.87 17.90 -14.72
C GLN A 19 -4.39 17.89 -14.73
N MET A 20 -4.99 16.71 -14.72
CA MET A 20 -6.43 16.60 -14.53
C MET A 20 -6.71 17.36 -13.25
N GLU A 21 -7.49 18.44 -13.37
CA GLU A 21 -7.91 19.17 -12.19
C GLU A 21 -8.66 18.20 -11.28
N PRO A 22 -8.32 18.13 -9.99
CA PRO A 22 -9.02 17.24 -9.07
C PRO A 22 -10.51 17.55 -9.08
N SER A 23 -11.32 16.50 -9.00
CA SER A 23 -12.73 16.60 -8.66
C SER A 23 -12.95 17.38 -7.35
N GLU A 24 -14.18 17.83 -7.10
CA GLU A 24 -14.55 18.46 -5.83
C GLU A 24 -14.17 17.59 -4.62
N SER A 25 -14.36 16.26 -4.72
CA SER A 25 -13.93 15.33 -3.68
C SER A 25 -12.41 15.27 -3.51
N GLY A 26 -11.65 15.34 -4.60
CA GLY A 26 -10.18 15.44 -4.56
C GLY A 26 -9.71 16.72 -3.88
N ILE A 27 -10.37 17.85 -4.15
CA ILE A 27 -10.09 19.15 -3.52
C ILE A 27 -10.35 19.10 -2.00
N GLU A 28 -11.51 18.58 -1.59
CA GLU A 28 -11.85 18.43 -0.17
C GLU A 28 -10.89 17.49 0.57
N PHE A 29 -10.46 16.41 -0.09
CA PHE A 29 -9.50 15.47 0.46
C PHE A 29 -8.11 16.10 0.60
N GLU A 30 -7.61 16.79 -0.43
CA GLU A 30 -6.34 17.52 -0.37
C GLU A 30 -6.35 18.60 0.73
N LYS A 31 -7.48 19.27 0.92
CA LYS A 31 -7.67 20.23 2.01
C LYS A 31 -7.53 19.55 3.37
N SER A 32 -8.18 18.40 3.56
CA SER A 32 -8.09 17.61 4.81
C SER A 32 -6.64 17.19 5.11
N ILE A 33 -5.85 16.86 4.08
CA ILE A 33 -4.42 16.55 4.23
C ILE A 33 -3.64 17.79 4.67
N LYS A 34 -3.81 18.93 3.99
CA LYS A 34 -3.11 20.19 4.31
C LYS A 34 -3.42 20.73 5.71
N GLU A 35 -4.66 20.55 6.15
CA GLU A 35 -5.12 20.97 7.48
C GLU A 35 -4.76 19.95 8.57
N ASN A 36 -4.17 18.81 8.19
CA ASN A 36 -3.87 17.71 9.09
C ASN A 36 -5.11 17.22 9.88
N ASP A 37 -6.29 17.29 9.26
CA ASP A 37 -7.56 16.91 9.86
C ASP A 37 -7.68 15.39 9.92
N THR A 38 -7.08 14.83 10.97
CA THR A 38 -7.00 13.38 11.18
C THR A 38 -8.38 12.71 11.22
N ILE A 39 -9.42 13.41 11.69
CA ILE A 39 -10.78 12.85 11.76
C ILE A 39 -11.35 12.68 10.36
N SER A 40 -11.24 13.71 9.53
CA SER A 40 -11.69 13.67 8.14
C SER A 40 -10.89 12.66 7.31
N LEU A 41 -9.58 12.57 7.54
CA LEU A 41 -8.72 11.56 6.88
C LEU A 41 -9.12 10.13 7.26
N ILE A 42 -9.39 9.84 8.54
CA ILE A 42 -9.90 8.52 8.96
C ILE A 42 -11.25 8.21 8.31
N LYS A 43 -12.17 9.20 8.28
CA LYS A 43 -13.48 9.04 7.63
C LYS A 43 -13.32 8.72 6.15
N HIS A 44 -12.38 9.35 5.48
CA HIS A 44 -12.07 9.08 4.07
C HIS A 44 -11.50 7.68 3.86
N HIS A 45 -10.54 7.23 4.68
CA HIS A 45 -10.00 5.87 4.60
C HIS A 45 -11.09 4.81 4.75
N ARG A 46 -12.03 5.02 5.67
CA ARG A 46 -13.15 4.10 5.93
C ARG A 46 -14.14 3.95 4.77
N LYS A 47 -14.06 4.78 3.73
CA LYS A 47 -14.78 4.54 2.47
C LYS A 47 -14.26 3.30 1.74
N PHE A 48 -12.98 2.98 1.92
CA PHE A 48 -12.27 1.91 1.21
C PHE A 48 -11.81 0.78 2.13
N ASP A 49 -11.51 1.08 3.40
CA ASP A 49 -11.20 0.11 4.44
C ASP A 49 -12.13 0.34 5.63
N SER A 50 -13.36 -0.18 5.53
CA SER A 50 -14.43 0.09 6.51
C SER A 50 -14.05 -0.33 7.93
N ASP A 51 -13.14 -1.28 8.05
CA ASP A 51 -12.68 -1.83 9.32
C ASP A 51 -11.42 -1.14 9.84
N PHE A 52 -10.99 -0.04 9.18
CA PHE A 52 -9.85 0.74 9.62
C PHE A 52 -10.07 1.31 11.03
N SER A 53 -9.26 0.80 11.96
CA SER A 53 -9.36 1.13 13.39
C SER A 53 -8.93 2.58 13.67
N SER A 54 -9.54 3.21 14.67
CA SER A 54 -9.21 4.58 15.08
C SER A 54 -7.97 4.69 15.98
N ASP A 55 -7.35 3.57 16.34
CA ASP A 55 -6.14 3.54 17.18
C ASP A 55 -4.83 3.70 16.40
N TRP A 56 -4.92 3.84 15.07
CA TRP A 56 -3.83 4.28 14.22
C TRP A 56 -3.59 5.78 14.39
N LYS A 57 -2.32 6.19 14.43
CA LYS A 57 -1.93 7.60 14.46
C LYS A 57 -1.43 7.99 13.09
N LEU A 58 -1.76 9.20 12.63
CA LEU A 58 -1.17 9.72 11.41
C LEU A 58 0.33 9.93 11.62
N ASN A 59 1.15 9.48 10.67
CA ASN A 59 2.60 9.61 10.72
C ASN A 59 3.11 10.64 9.72
N GLU A 60 2.77 10.45 8.45
CA GLU A 60 3.27 11.25 7.34
C GLU A 60 2.21 11.38 6.25
N THR A 61 2.22 12.51 5.56
CA THR A 61 1.37 12.76 4.40
C THR A 61 2.18 13.41 3.29
N GLU A 62 2.06 12.92 2.08
CA GLU A 62 2.64 13.52 0.89
C GLU A 62 1.54 13.87 -0.10
N THR A 63 1.62 15.06 -0.72
CA THR A 63 0.62 15.54 -1.67
C THR A 63 1.21 15.70 -3.06
N ARG A 64 0.43 15.35 -4.08
CA ARG A 64 0.80 15.46 -5.50
C ARG A 64 2.13 14.76 -5.84
N VAL A 65 2.36 13.61 -5.20
CA VAL A 65 3.49 12.73 -5.51
C VAL A 65 3.18 11.88 -6.73
N GLU A 66 4.19 11.51 -7.50
CA GLU A 66 4.02 10.58 -8.62
C GLU A 66 3.81 9.16 -8.07
N ILE A 67 2.62 8.59 -8.28
CA ILE A 67 2.19 7.31 -7.71
C ILE A 67 2.32 6.14 -8.68
N ASP A 68 2.29 6.41 -9.99
CA ASP A 68 2.52 5.44 -11.06
C ASP A 68 2.69 6.21 -12.36
N HIS A 69 3.83 6.05 -13.04
CA HIS A 69 4.20 6.66 -14.33
C HIS A 69 3.26 7.78 -14.79
N PHE A 70 3.60 9.02 -14.46
CA PHE A 70 2.85 10.22 -14.86
C PHE A 70 1.46 10.40 -14.21
N LYS A 71 1.07 9.54 -13.27
CA LYS A 71 -0.09 9.75 -12.39
C LYS A 71 0.37 10.31 -11.07
N TYR A 72 -0.36 11.30 -10.59
CA TYR A 72 -0.11 11.96 -9.31
C TYR A 72 -1.22 11.67 -8.32
N GLY A 73 -0.88 11.72 -7.04
CA GLY A 73 -1.83 11.45 -5.97
C GLY A 73 -1.28 11.80 -4.60
N TYR A 74 -1.77 11.08 -3.60
CA TYR A 74 -1.50 11.34 -2.20
C TYR A 74 -1.02 10.06 -1.52
N ASN A 75 0.03 10.16 -0.69
CA ASN A 75 0.43 9.09 0.21
C ASN A 75 0.06 9.49 1.64
N ILE A 76 -0.61 8.61 2.37
CA ILE A 76 -0.95 8.80 3.77
C ILE A 76 -0.43 7.61 4.57
N GLU A 77 0.60 7.84 5.37
CA GLU A 77 1.18 6.84 6.25
C GLU A 77 0.62 6.95 7.67
N TRP A 78 0.16 5.82 8.19
CA TRP A 78 -0.31 5.66 9.55
C TRP A 78 0.63 4.77 10.34
N ILE A 79 0.79 5.05 11.63
CA ILE A 79 1.63 4.30 12.55
C ILE A 79 0.82 3.67 13.67
N LYS A 80 1.17 2.42 14.00
CA LYS A 80 0.63 1.69 15.15
C LYS A 80 1.76 0.93 15.85
N ARG A 81 1.87 1.08 17.17
CA ARG A 81 2.86 0.37 18.00
C ARG A 81 2.20 -0.85 18.65
N LYS A 82 2.84 -2.01 18.53
CA LYS A 82 2.44 -3.26 19.19
C LYS A 82 3.66 -3.89 19.85
N SER A 83 3.74 -3.83 21.18
CA SER A 83 4.94 -4.18 21.94
C SER A 83 6.17 -3.49 21.35
N ASP A 84 7.21 -4.25 20.99
CA ASP A 84 8.46 -3.73 20.43
C ASP A 84 8.40 -3.52 18.90
N THR A 85 7.28 -3.88 18.25
CA THR A 85 7.08 -3.72 16.81
C THR A 85 6.36 -2.42 16.49
N ILE A 86 6.90 -1.67 15.54
CA ILE A 86 6.24 -0.53 14.91
C ILE A 86 5.70 -0.97 13.56
N ILE A 87 4.41 -0.71 13.33
CA ILE A 87 3.73 -0.99 12.07
C ILE A 87 3.43 0.33 11.41
N TYR A 88 3.86 0.49 10.17
CA TYR A 88 3.49 1.61 9.33
C TYR A 88 2.66 1.11 8.17
N ARG A 89 1.55 1.78 7.89
CA ARG A 89 0.66 1.44 6.79
C ARG A 89 0.38 2.68 5.95
N THR A 90 0.78 2.60 4.69
CA THR A 90 0.63 3.68 3.73
C THR A 90 -0.49 3.35 2.77
N TYR A 91 -1.46 4.25 2.67
CA TYR A 91 -2.50 4.23 1.66
C TYR A 91 -2.17 5.28 0.62
N THR A 92 -2.14 4.87 -0.64
CA THR A 92 -1.95 5.75 -1.78
C THR A 92 -3.30 5.97 -2.45
N PHE A 93 -3.62 7.24 -2.68
CA PHE A 93 -4.83 7.68 -3.34
C PHE A 93 -4.49 8.41 -4.63
N ASP A 94 -5.36 8.32 -5.64
CA ASP A 94 -5.24 9.18 -6.83
C ASP A 94 -5.60 10.64 -6.52
N ILE A 95 -5.49 11.53 -7.52
CA ILE A 95 -5.78 12.95 -7.37
C ILE A 95 -7.24 13.26 -6.98
N ASP A 96 -8.16 12.31 -7.20
CA ASP A 96 -9.57 12.42 -6.83
C ASP A 96 -9.87 11.85 -5.44
N GLY A 97 -8.84 11.32 -4.77
CA GLY A 97 -8.95 10.70 -3.46
C GLY A 97 -9.45 9.26 -3.50
N ASN A 98 -9.46 8.59 -4.65
CA ASN A 98 -9.80 7.16 -4.69
C ASN A 98 -8.60 6.30 -4.30
N PHE A 99 -8.85 5.21 -3.57
CA PHE A 99 -7.80 4.27 -3.22
C PHE A 99 -7.14 3.69 -4.48
N TYR A 100 -5.81 3.76 -4.54
CA TYR A 100 -5.01 3.31 -5.68
C TYR A 100 -4.22 2.04 -5.35
N TYR A 101 -3.40 2.08 -4.30
CA TYR A 101 -2.77 0.91 -3.70
C TYR A 101 -2.40 1.20 -2.24
N GLY A 102 -1.92 0.20 -1.52
CA GLY A 102 -1.30 0.44 -0.21
C GLY A 102 -0.27 -0.61 0.15
N HIS A 103 0.51 -0.32 1.17
CA HIS A 103 1.51 -1.22 1.69
C HIS A 103 1.65 -1.07 3.19
N GLU A 104 2.17 -2.11 3.83
CA GLU A 104 2.52 -2.13 5.24
C GLU A 104 4.00 -2.47 5.38
N LYS A 105 4.72 -1.77 6.28
CA LYS A 105 6.08 -2.12 6.72
C LYS A 105 6.08 -2.31 8.23
N ARG A 106 6.95 -3.20 8.71
CA ARG A 106 7.12 -3.50 10.14
C ARG A 106 8.57 -3.38 10.53
N GLU A 107 8.80 -2.72 11.65
CA GLU A 107 10.12 -2.51 12.23
C GLU A 107 10.17 -3.04 13.65
N LEU A 108 11.30 -3.65 14.00
CA LEU A 108 11.65 -4.10 15.34
C LEU A 108 13.02 -3.55 15.67
N ASN A 109 13.14 -2.75 16.72
CA ASN A 109 14.40 -2.09 17.10
C ASN A 109 15.05 -1.35 15.91
N ASP A 110 14.27 -0.52 15.20
CA ASP A 110 14.67 0.27 14.03
C ASP A 110 15.20 -0.54 12.83
N LYS A 111 14.91 -1.85 12.80
CA LYS A 111 15.24 -2.73 11.68
C LYS A 111 13.98 -3.17 10.96
N LEU A 112 13.99 -3.09 9.63
CA LEU A 112 12.94 -3.64 8.78
C LEU A 112 12.83 -5.16 8.98
N VAL A 113 11.67 -5.60 9.48
CA VAL A 113 11.35 -7.01 9.69
C VAL A 113 10.57 -7.56 8.50
N SER A 114 9.59 -6.81 8.01
CA SER A 114 8.78 -7.22 6.87
C SER A 114 8.16 -6.03 6.17
N ARG A 115 7.81 -6.22 4.90
CA ARG A 115 7.03 -5.24 4.13
C ARG A 115 6.20 -5.94 3.07
N GLY A 116 5.09 -5.33 2.68
CA GLY A 116 4.44 -5.69 1.43
C GLY A 116 3.07 -5.08 1.22
N GLY A 117 2.41 -5.48 0.14
CA GLY A 117 1.18 -4.87 -0.34
C GLY A 117 -0.04 -5.26 0.48
N ILE A 118 -0.98 -4.33 0.59
CA ILE A 118 -2.32 -4.58 1.14
C ILE A 118 -3.30 -4.81 -0.02
N GLU A 119 -4.24 -5.72 0.19
CA GLU A 119 -5.36 -5.94 -0.71
C GLU A 119 -6.65 -5.44 -0.06
N ILE A 120 -7.34 -4.55 -0.76
CA ILE A 120 -8.68 -4.09 -0.42
C ILE A 120 -9.67 -4.73 -1.38
N GLU A 121 -10.68 -5.42 -0.87
CA GLU A 121 -11.77 -5.98 -1.66
C GLU A 121 -13.11 -5.63 -1.01
N ASN A 122 -14.08 -5.18 -1.82
CA ASN A 122 -15.41 -4.81 -1.35
C ASN A 122 -15.42 -3.83 -0.16
N GLY A 123 -14.50 -2.86 -0.19
CA GLY A 123 -14.40 -1.82 0.84
C GLY A 123 -13.79 -2.31 2.16
N LYS A 124 -13.05 -3.43 2.16
CA LYS A 124 -12.44 -4.03 3.35
C LYS A 124 -11.03 -4.52 3.07
N LEU A 125 -10.16 -4.45 4.08
CA LEU A 125 -8.88 -5.15 4.07
C LEU A 125 -9.10 -6.66 4.00
N LYS A 126 -8.72 -7.27 2.87
CA LYS A 126 -8.85 -8.71 2.63
C LYS A 126 -7.62 -9.46 3.12
N TYR A 127 -6.44 -9.05 2.65
CA TYR A 127 -5.18 -9.62 3.09
C TYR A 127 -4.01 -8.63 3.00
N ILE A 128 -2.93 -8.95 3.70
CA ILE A 128 -1.63 -8.29 3.55
C ILE A 128 -0.63 -9.37 3.13
N ARG A 129 0.10 -9.15 2.04
CA ARG A 129 1.20 -10.02 1.61
C ARG A 129 2.51 -9.48 2.15
N GLN A 130 2.95 -9.98 3.28
CA GLN A 130 4.22 -9.61 3.90
C GLN A 130 5.39 -10.38 3.27
N VAL A 131 6.48 -9.67 3.03
CA VAL A 131 7.77 -10.21 2.58
C VAL A 131 8.76 -10.08 3.72
N TYR A 132 9.36 -11.21 4.11
CA TYR A 132 10.40 -11.26 5.14
C TYR A 132 11.77 -11.37 4.45
N PRO A 133 12.62 -10.33 4.52
CA PRO A 133 13.94 -10.36 3.92
C PRO A 133 14.87 -11.29 4.70
N LYS A 134 15.82 -11.91 4.00
CA LYS A 134 16.87 -12.72 4.61
C LYS A 134 17.92 -11.82 5.24
N GLU A 135 18.25 -12.05 6.52
CA GLU A 135 19.17 -11.21 7.30
C GLU A 135 20.63 -11.22 6.80
N ILE A 136 21.01 -12.18 5.96
CA ILE A 136 22.40 -12.45 5.57
C ILE A 136 22.53 -12.30 4.04
N GLU A 137 23.05 -11.15 3.57
CA GLU A 137 23.83 -10.91 2.31
C GLU A 137 23.52 -9.57 1.60
N PRO A 138 24.47 -9.06 0.78
CA PRO A 138 24.36 -7.75 0.11
C PRO A 138 23.30 -7.65 -1.00
N LYS A 139 22.55 -8.72 -1.28
CA LYS A 139 21.46 -8.72 -2.27
C LYS A 139 20.14 -9.00 -1.57
N PHE A 140 19.09 -8.26 -1.91
CA PHE A 140 17.74 -8.50 -1.39
C PHE A 140 17.32 -9.93 -1.73
N LYS A 141 17.29 -10.79 -0.71
CA LYS A 141 16.79 -12.16 -0.76
C LYS A 141 15.56 -12.23 0.14
N VAL A 142 14.56 -12.99 -0.27
CA VAL A 142 13.36 -13.25 0.53
C VAL A 142 13.52 -14.58 1.22
N ASP A 143 13.34 -14.59 2.55
CA ASP A 143 13.31 -15.81 3.36
C ASP A 143 11.97 -16.51 3.15
N TYR A 144 10.87 -15.83 3.47
CA TYR A 144 9.52 -16.31 3.25
C TYR A 144 8.53 -15.17 3.01
N TYR A 145 7.34 -15.54 2.57
CA TYR A 145 6.19 -14.66 2.46
C TYR A 145 5.13 -15.08 3.46
N GLU A 146 4.39 -14.12 4.00
CA GLU A 146 3.18 -14.38 4.78
C GLU A 146 1.96 -13.73 4.14
N PHE A 147 0.87 -14.48 4.05
CA PHE A 147 -0.45 -13.98 3.68
C PHE A 147 -1.29 -13.92 4.92
N GLU A 148 -1.50 -12.70 5.39
CA GLU A 148 -2.31 -12.39 6.55
C GLU A 148 -3.71 -12.04 6.09
N LEU A 149 -4.68 -12.91 6.38
CA LEU A 149 -6.08 -12.70 6.01
C LEU A 149 -6.83 -11.99 7.13
N PHE A 150 -7.70 -11.07 6.75
CA PHE A 150 -8.49 -10.27 7.68
C PHE A 150 -9.99 -10.47 7.43
N ASP A 151 -10.76 -10.49 8.52
CA ASP A 151 -12.22 -10.37 8.51
C ASP A 151 -12.64 -9.38 9.61
N LYS A 152 -13.48 -8.41 9.26
CA LYS A 152 -13.97 -7.36 10.20
C LYS A 152 -12.83 -6.66 10.95
N GLY A 153 -11.74 -6.35 10.22
CA GLY A 153 -10.53 -5.72 10.77
C GLY A 153 -9.69 -6.60 11.70
N LYS A 154 -10.03 -7.88 11.83
CA LYS A 154 -9.31 -8.84 12.67
C LYS A 154 -8.52 -9.81 11.81
N LEU A 155 -7.29 -10.09 12.22
CA LEU A 155 -6.48 -11.14 11.62
C LEU A 155 -7.11 -12.50 11.92
N VAL A 156 -7.44 -13.26 10.87
CA VAL A 156 -8.08 -14.57 10.99
C VAL A 156 -7.14 -15.72 10.68
N ALA A 157 -6.22 -15.54 9.74
CA ALA A 157 -5.27 -16.59 9.36
C ALA A 157 -3.97 -16.02 8.81
N ILE A 158 -2.88 -16.79 8.95
CA ILE A 158 -1.57 -16.54 8.37
C ILE A 158 -1.10 -17.79 7.64
N TYR A 159 -0.94 -17.69 6.34
CA TYR A 159 -0.27 -18.71 5.54
C TYR A 159 1.16 -18.26 5.21
N ARG A 160 2.14 -19.08 5.56
CA ARG A 160 3.54 -18.85 5.21
C ARG A 160 3.90 -19.67 3.99
N ALA A 161 4.58 -19.04 3.03
CA ALA A 161 5.14 -19.71 1.88
C ALA A 161 6.66 -19.50 1.82
N ASP A 162 7.39 -20.61 1.75
CA ASP A 162 8.84 -20.57 1.54
C ASP A 162 9.10 -20.37 0.03
N HIS A 163 9.76 -19.27 -0.32
CA HIS A 163 10.16 -18.90 -1.69
C HIS A 163 9.05 -19.03 -2.78
N LEU A 164 8.30 -17.95 -3.04
CA LEU A 164 7.31 -17.92 -4.12
C LEU A 164 7.93 -17.79 -5.51
N ASN A 165 7.66 -18.77 -6.38
CA ASN A 165 7.41 -18.45 -7.79
C ASN A 165 6.01 -17.83 -7.85
N HIS A 166 5.92 -16.58 -8.29
CA HIS A 166 4.74 -15.70 -8.23
C HIS A 166 3.41 -16.26 -8.82
N TYR A 167 3.42 -17.43 -9.45
CA TYR A 167 2.30 -17.95 -10.26
C TYR A 167 1.39 -19.00 -9.57
N TYR A 168 1.81 -19.64 -8.48
CA TYR A 168 1.17 -20.87 -7.98
C TYR A 168 0.45 -20.71 -6.64
N MET A 169 -0.27 -19.60 -6.48
CA MET A 169 -1.03 -19.34 -5.27
C MET A 169 -2.46 -19.86 -5.39
N LEU A 170 -2.77 -20.89 -4.59
CA LEU A 170 -4.10 -21.30 -4.13
C LEU A 170 -5.01 -22.08 -5.10
N THR A 171 -4.62 -22.34 -6.35
CA THR A 171 -5.47 -23.09 -7.30
C THR A 171 -4.95 -24.47 -7.72
N GLU A 172 -3.73 -24.85 -7.39
CA GLU A 172 -3.21 -26.18 -7.79
C GLU A 172 -2.83 -27.04 -6.59
N GLU A 173 -3.33 -28.28 -6.59
CA GLU A 173 -3.02 -29.34 -5.63
C GLU A 173 -1.51 -29.63 -5.46
N LYS A 174 -0.65 -29.10 -6.34
CA LYS A 174 0.79 -29.38 -6.39
C LYS A 174 1.66 -28.58 -5.42
N ASN A 175 1.14 -27.58 -4.71
CA ASN A 175 1.96 -26.67 -3.89
C ASN A 175 1.74 -26.76 -2.37
N LYS A 176 0.99 -27.76 -1.90
CA LYS A 176 0.66 -27.94 -0.47
C LYS A 176 1.90 -28.07 0.43
N ASP A 177 3.01 -28.58 -0.09
CA ASP A 177 4.24 -28.78 0.69
C ASP A 177 5.00 -27.48 0.99
N LYS A 178 4.77 -26.41 0.23
CA LYS A 178 5.50 -25.14 0.37
C LYS A 178 4.72 -24.06 1.11
N ILE A 179 3.44 -24.30 1.39
CA ILE A 179 2.57 -23.35 2.08
C ILE A 179 2.07 -23.98 3.36
N LYS A 180 2.41 -23.37 4.50
CA LYS A 180 2.02 -23.82 5.84
C LYS A 180 1.11 -22.80 6.52
N LEU A 181 0.01 -23.26 7.09
CA LEU A 181 -0.76 -22.47 8.06
C LEU A 181 0.09 -22.30 9.33
N VAL A 182 0.49 -21.07 9.64
CA VAL A 182 1.27 -20.74 10.85
C VAL A 182 0.33 -20.37 11.99
N TYR A 183 -0.76 -19.69 11.68
CA TYR A 183 -1.79 -19.26 12.62
C TYR A 183 -3.14 -19.26 11.91
N GLY A 184 -4.20 -19.72 12.57
CA GLY A 184 -5.54 -19.71 12.00
C GLY A 184 -6.60 -19.84 13.09
N ILE A 185 -7.60 -18.98 13.02
CA ILE A 185 -8.92 -19.19 13.60
C ILE A 185 -9.71 -19.92 12.50
N ASP A 186 -10.18 -21.13 12.76
CA ASP A 186 -10.75 -22.05 11.75
C ASP A 186 -11.83 -21.39 10.86
N PHE A 187 -11.45 -20.94 9.66
CA PHE A 187 -12.37 -20.58 8.58
C PHE A 187 -12.34 -21.59 7.42
N LEU A 188 -11.42 -22.57 7.45
CA LEU A 188 -11.37 -23.67 6.48
C LEU A 188 -12.40 -24.79 6.73
N ASN A 189 -13.26 -24.62 7.75
CA ASN A 189 -14.33 -25.54 8.09
C ASN A 189 -15.72 -24.87 8.04
N VAL A 190 -15.94 -23.93 7.12
CA VAL A 190 -17.32 -23.61 6.71
C VAL A 190 -17.81 -24.76 5.81
N LYS A 191 -18.27 -25.85 6.43
CA LYS A 191 -19.07 -26.84 5.74
C LYS A 191 -20.40 -26.19 5.32
N LYS A 192 -20.56 -26.11 3.99
CA LYS A 192 -21.76 -25.88 3.16
C LYS A 192 -22.54 -24.58 3.36
#